data_AF-A0A419JAJ8-F1
#
_entry.id   AF-A0A419JAJ8-F1
#
_cell.length_a   1.000
_cell.length_b   1.000
_cell.length_c   1.000
_cell.angle_alpha   90.00
_cell.angle_beta   90.00
_cell.angle_gamma   90.00
#
_symmetry.space_group_name_H-M   'P 1'
#
loop_
_entity.id
_entity.type
_entity.pdbx_description
1 polymer ?
#
loop_
_entity_poly.entity_id
_entity_poly.type
_entity_poly.pdbx_seq_one_letter_code
_entity_poly.pdbx_strand_id
1 'polypeptide(L)' 'METVTLELIHKDLEFIKSELVGIKERMKDADSIMTEDDYEALQVYNLEKSEGKLTAHEELKKELGL' A
#
# COMPACT_ATOMS: atom_id res chain seq x y z
N MET A 1 37.50 25.50 -18.15
CA MET A 1 36.11 25.69 -17.71
C MET A 1 35.24 25.02 -18.74
N GLU A 2 34.56 23.94 -18.40
CA GLU A 2 33.54 23.38 -19.28
C GLU A 2 32.42 24.40 -19.44
N THR A 3 32.06 24.71 -20.68
CA THR A 3 30.90 25.54 -21.00
C THR A 3 29.64 24.72 -20.79
N VAL A 4 28.92 25.02 -19.72
CA VAL A 4 27.59 24.48 -19.46
C VAL A 4 26.60 25.23 -20.34
N THR A 5 25.92 24.51 -21.24
CA THR A 5 24.87 25.08 -22.10
C THR A 5 23.49 24.82 -21.53
N LEU A 6 22.51 25.59 -21.98
CA LEU A 6 21.11 25.39 -21.59
C LEU A 6 20.59 24.03 -22.07
N GLU A 7 21.00 23.55 -23.25
CA GLU A 7 20.63 22.20 -23.71
C GLU A 7 21.15 21.10 -22.79
N LEU A 8 22.38 21.24 -22.28
CA LEU A 8 22.96 20.29 -21.33
C LEU A 8 22.13 20.22 -20.06
N ILE A 9 21.78 21.38 -19.49
CA ILE A 9 20.92 21.47 -18.31
C ILE A 9 19.55 20.83 -18.56
N HIS A 10 18.94 21.10 -19.72
CA HIS A 10 17.61 20.59 -20.03
C HIS A 10 17.60 19.06 -20.20
N LYS A 11 18.67 18.50 -20.78
CA LYS A 11 18.84 17.06 -20.93
C LYS A 11 19.00 16.39 -19.56
N ASP A 12 19.80 16.98 -18.68
CA ASP A 12 20.03 16.44 -17.33
C ASP A 12 18.76 16.50 -16.49
N LEU A 13 17.96 17.57 -16.62
CA LEU A 13 16.66 17.69 -15.94
C LEU A 13 15.67 16.62 -16.40
N GLU A 14 15.58 16.34 -17.70
CA GLU A 14 14.71 15.28 -18.21
C GLU A 14 15.17 13.89 -17.74
N PHE A 15 16.49 13.65 -17.68
CA PHE A 15 17.04 12.41 -17.13
C PHE A 15 16.69 12.25 -15.64
N ILE A 16 16.90 13.27 -14.82
CA ILE A 16 16.55 13.24 -13.39
C ILE A 16 15.04 12.98 -13.22
N LYS A 17 14.21 13.61 -14.05
CA LYS A 17 12.77 13.41 -14.04
C LYS A 17 12.37 11.97 -14.36
N SER A 18 13.00 11.35 -15.37
CA SER A 18 12.71 9.94 -15.70
C SER A 18 13.11 8.99 -14.57
N GLU A 19 14.26 9.22 -13.95
CA GLU A 19 14.71 8.42 -12.81
C GLU A 19 13.77 8.57 -11.60
N LEU A 20 13.31 9.79 -11.30
CA LEU A 20 12.35 10.05 -10.22
C LEU A 20 11.01 9.36 -10.45
N VAL A 21 10.54 9.26 -11.70
CA VAL A 21 9.32 8.50 -12.02
C VAL A 21 9.54 7.01 -11.74
N GLY A 22 10.66 6.44 -12.21
CA GLY A 22 10.98 5.03 -11.95
C GLY A 22 11.14 4.69 -10.47
N ILE A 23 11.72 5.60 -9.68
CA ILE A 23 11.81 5.44 -8.22
C ILE A 23 10.41 5.45 -7.59
N LYS A 24 9.55 6.40 -7.96
CA LYS A 24 8.18 6.49 -7.41
C LYS A 24 7.34 5.25 -7.69
N GLU A 25 7.48 4.65 -8.87
CA GLU A 25 6.77 3.41 -9.21
C GLU A 25 7.19 2.24 -8.32
N ARG A 26 8.49 2.17 -7.98
CA ARG A 26 9.05 1.13 -7.10
C ARG A 26 8.86 1.42 -5.61
N MET A 27 8.57 2.66 -5.25
CA MET A 27 8.18 3.07 -3.90
C MET A 27 6.71 2.77 -3.59
N LYS A 28 5.96 2.15 -4.50
CA LYS A 28 4.67 1.55 -4.14
C LYS A 28 4.94 0.48 -3.10
N ASP A 29 4.47 0.73 -1.89
CA ASP A 29 4.61 -0.18 -0.77
C ASP A 29 3.88 -1.48 -1.10
N ALA A 30 4.61 -2.58 -1.16
CA ALA A 30 4.06 -3.90 -1.44
C ALA A 30 3.07 -4.32 -0.33
N ASP A 31 3.26 -3.83 0.89
CA ASP A 31 2.38 -4.06 2.04
C ASP A 31 1.10 -3.21 1.97
N SER A 32 0.99 -2.30 0.99
CA SER A 32 -0.27 -1.59 0.67
C SER A 32 -1.16 -2.35 -0.31
N ILE A 33 -0.72 -3.51 -0.81
CA ILE A 33 -1.50 -4.37 -1.69
C ILE A 33 -2.12 -5.47 -0.83
N MET A 34 -3.45 -5.54 -0.81
CA MET A 34 -4.19 -6.66 -0.21
C MET A 34 -3.69 -7.97 -0.82
N THR A 35 -3.12 -8.83 0.00
CA THR A 35 -2.69 -10.16 -0.44
C THR A 35 -3.91 -11.04 -0.73
N GLU A 36 -3.70 -12.18 -1.38
CA GLU A 36 -4.77 -13.16 -1.59
C GLU A 36 -5.34 -13.65 -0.25
N ASP A 37 -4.47 -13.92 0.72
CA ASP A 37 -4.85 -14.30 2.08
C ASP A 37 -5.70 -13.21 2.77
N ASP A 38 -5.34 -11.94 2.62
CA ASP A 38 -6.13 -10.82 3.17
C ASP A 38 -7.53 -10.74 2.54
N TYR A 39 -7.61 -10.99 1.23
CA TYR A 39 -8.88 -11.01 0.51
C TYR A 39 -9.77 -12.17 0.98
N GLU A 40 -9.20 -13.36 1.11
CA GLU A 40 -9.92 -14.55 1.60
C GLU A 40 -10.42 -14.33 3.04
N ALA A 41 -9.57 -13.80 3.93
CA ALA A 41 -9.97 -13.45 5.29
C ALA A 41 -11.14 -12.46 5.33
N LEU A 42 -11.14 -11.46 4.44
CA LEU A 42 -12.23 -10.50 4.33
C LEU A 42 -13.54 -11.15 3.84
N GLN A 43 -13.46 -12.10 2.89
CA GLN A 43 -14.64 -12.85 2.43
C GLN A 43 -15.24 -13.69 3.55
N VAL A 44 -14.41 -14.41 4.31
CA VAL A 44 -14.85 -15.19 5.47
C VAL A 44 -15.51 -14.28 6.51
N TYR A 45 -14.88 -13.16 6.85
CA TYR A 45 -15.46 -12.18 7.77
C TYR A 45 -16.85 -11.70 7.31
N ASN A 46 -17.00 -11.36 6.03
CA ASN A 46 -18.28 -10.89 5.49
C ASN A 46 -19.36 -11.96 5.56
N LEU A 47 -19.00 -13.22 5.29
CA LEU A 47 -19.90 -14.36 5.40
C LEU A 47 -20.34 -14.54 6.86
N GLU A 48 -19.40 -14.63 7.81
CA GLU A 48 -19.69 -14.78 9.23
C GLU A 48 -20.54 -13.63 9.79
N LYS A 49 -20.29 -12.41 9.31
CA LYS A 49 -21.11 -11.24 9.62
C LYS A 49 -22.54 -11.39 9.14
N SER A 50 -22.72 -11.84 7.90
CA SER A 50 -24.05 -12.06 7.32
C SER A 50 -24.83 -13.19 8.01
N GLU A 51 -24.10 -14.18 8.53
CA GLU A 51 -24.64 -15.32 9.28
C GLU A 51 -24.86 -15.01 10.77
N GLY A 52 -24.48 -13.81 11.24
CA GLY A 52 -24.63 -13.41 12.64
C GLY A 52 -23.68 -14.14 13.61
N LYS A 53 -22.57 -14.69 13.11
CA LYS A 53 -21.57 -15.43 13.91
C LYS A 53 -20.60 -14.53 14.66
N LEU A 54 -20.50 -13.26 14.27
CA LEU A 54 -19.59 -12.31 14.92
C LEU A 54 -20.11 -11.93 16.31
N THR A 55 -19.21 -11.95 17.29
CA THR A 55 -19.45 -11.43 18.64
C THR A 55 -18.94 -10.00 18.76
N ALA A 56 -19.58 -9.18 19.59
CA ALA A 56 -19.06 -7.85 19.87
C ALA A 56 -17.78 -7.94 20.70
N HIS A 57 -16.83 -7.03 20.46
CA HIS A 57 -15.57 -6.98 21.22
C HIS A 57 -15.78 -6.93 22.75
N GLU A 58 -16.79 -6.18 23.19
CA GLU A 58 -17.12 -6.05 24.62
C GLU A 58 -17.79 -7.32 25.19
N GLU A 59 -18.43 -8.13 24.35
CA GLU A 59 -18.99 -9.43 24.75
C GLU A 59 -17.87 -10.48 24.83
N LEU A 60 -16.98 -10.51 23.85
CA LEU A 60 -15.80 -11.38 23.84
C LEU A 60 -14.91 -11.16 25.06
N LYS A 61 -14.65 -9.89 25.45
CA LYS A 61 -13.89 -9.58 26.67
C LYS A 61 -14.51 -10.21 27.92
N LYS A 62 -15.83 -10.10 28.06
CA LYS A 62 -16.56 -10.70 29.19
C LYS A 62 -16.44 -12.22 29.18
N GLU A 63 -16.54 -12.86 28.01
CA GLU A 63 -16.36 -14.31 27.86
C GLU A 63 -14.94 -14.76 28.25
N LEU A 64 -13.93 -13.95 27.94
CA LEU A 64 -12.53 -14.21 28.25
C LEU A 64 -12.09 -13.77 29.65
N GLY A 65 -12.97 -13.12 30.42
CA GLY A 65 -12.66 -12.60 31.75
C GLY A 65 -11.68 -11.42 31.74
N LEU A 66 -11.66 -10.65 30.65
CA LEU A 66 -10.84 -9.44 30.45
C LEU A 66 -11.62 -8.15 30.69
#